data_AF-A0A7V0I7X3-F1
#
_entry.id   AF-A0A7V0I7X3-F1
#
_cell.length_a   1.000
_cell.length_b   1.000
_cell.length_c   1.000
_cell.angle_alpha   90.00
_cell.angle_beta   90.00
_cell.angle_gamma   90.00
#
_symmetry.space_group_name_H-M   'P 1'
#
loop_
_entity.id
_entity.type
_entity.pdbx_description
1 polymer ?
#
loop_
_entity_poly.entity_id
_entity_poly.type
_entity_poly.pdbx_seq_one_letter_code
_entity_poly.pdbx_strand_id
1 'polypeptide(L)'
;MRAMLVFLLLSLGLTALADEAWVVVTLDRVEFQGNLVEWPRFKGNPIGFISVVGTGSIYQKLVWPGAGWYTIADEGAELLQETESVPLFALPAAEMGPSLGIAIQFLGNYKYDWGHSFAPEALAHLEETLRERLTLPLPPGLPGRKRGEGDSGPYEVREAPFIDFTPHIRVFSPDSWASGTHTYTAEVGEAVYVQGETPAKVTFRYSIRRVSLPEGLRVRVRLEGIKTVENGDFMNGEIFVVARVISGFTSTGRPIQRALRIPTSDHYSMGDGDEKVLSTVLFEGEVRPFLYVEVMVWDEDNPEIKDQHDLLGGLFGLWLPWRLANLPGGAKRIVFPKSTPDGEVLIYLRLELLS
;
A
#
# COMPACT_ATOMS: atom_id res chain seq x y z
N MET A 1 -18.87 22.13 48.71
CA MET A 1 -18.39 22.69 47.42
C MET A 1 -17.03 22.13 46.98
N ARG A 2 -15.98 22.12 47.82
CA ARG A 2 -14.67 21.52 47.47
C ARG A 2 -14.71 20.01 47.14
N ALA A 3 -15.50 19.22 47.87
CA ALA A 3 -15.64 17.78 47.61
C ALA A 3 -16.35 17.45 46.28
N MET A 4 -17.34 18.26 45.87
CA MET A 4 -17.98 18.12 44.55
C MET A 4 -17.03 18.46 43.40
N LEU A 5 -16.14 19.45 43.57
CA LEU A 5 -15.17 19.83 42.55
C LEU A 5 -14.11 18.74 42.34
N VAL A 6 -13.65 18.11 43.42
CA VAL A 6 -12.71 16.97 43.36
C VAL A 6 -13.38 15.75 42.74
N PHE A 7 -14.65 15.48 43.06
CA PHE A 7 -15.39 14.38 42.43
C PHE A 7 -15.65 14.64 40.94
N LEU A 8 -15.94 15.90 40.55
CA LEU A 8 -16.08 16.29 39.13
C LEU A 8 -14.75 16.15 38.37
N LEU A 9 -13.63 16.53 38.98
CA LEU A 9 -12.28 16.40 38.41
C LEU A 9 -11.83 14.93 38.33
N LEU A 10 -12.18 14.09 39.30
CA LEU A 10 -11.95 12.65 39.24
C LEU A 10 -12.87 11.95 38.23
N SER A 11 -14.14 12.35 38.11
CA SER A 11 -15.05 11.80 37.10
C SER A 11 -14.72 12.26 35.68
N LEU A 12 -14.22 13.49 35.51
CA LEU A 12 -13.67 13.98 34.23
C LEU A 12 -12.32 13.29 33.91
N GLY A 13 -11.54 12.92 34.93
CA GLY A 13 -10.31 12.15 34.78
C GLY A 13 -10.52 10.64 34.51
N LEU A 14 -11.71 10.11 34.83
CA LEU A 14 -12.08 8.70 34.63
C LEU A 14 -12.83 8.45 33.30
N THR A 15 -13.22 9.48 32.56
CA THR A 15 -13.84 9.36 31.23
C THR A 15 -12.96 9.84 30.08
N ALA A 16 -11.67 10.12 30.34
CA ALA A 16 -10.71 10.07 29.27
C ALA A 16 -10.47 8.59 28.96
N LEU A 17 -11.35 7.99 28.15
CA LEU A 17 -10.99 6.80 27.38
C LEU A 17 -9.63 7.12 26.76
N ALA A 18 -8.57 6.46 27.23
CA ALA A 18 -7.22 6.85 26.88
C ALA A 18 -7.02 6.46 25.42
N ASP A 19 -7.22 7.43 24.52
CA ASP A 19 -6.86 7.28 23.12
C ASP A 19 -5.38 6.87 23.05
N GLU A 20 -5.12 5.63 22.67
CA GLU A 20 -3.75 5.18 22.46
C GLU A 20 -3.19 5.96 21.26
N ALA A 21 -2.07 6.65 21.47
CA ALA A 21 -1.42 7.37 20.39
C ALA A 21 -0.55 6.40 19.58
N TRP A 22 -0.70 6.40 18.26
CA TRP A 22 0.06 5.60 17.30
C TRP A 22 0.81 6.50 16.33
N VAL A 23 1.94 6.03 15.82
CA VAL A 23 2.65 6.62 14.69
C VAL A 23 2.41 5.74 13.47
N VAL A 24 1.85 6.33 12.41
CA VAL A 24 1.52 5.64 11.16
C VAL A 24 2.26 6.31 10.02
N VAL A 25 2.95 5.52 9.18
CA VAL A 25 3.54 5.99 7.93
C VAL A 25 2.69 5.50 6.77
N THR A 26 2.31 6.40 5.88
CA THR A 26 1.46 6.09 4.72
C THR A 26 2.11 6.60 3.43
N LEU A 27 2.08 5.81 2.36
CA LEU A 27 2.37 6.27 1.00
C LEU A 27 1.08 6.87 0.43
N ASP A 28 1.03 8.19 0.26
CA ASP A 28 -0.20 8.92 -0.08
C ASP A 28 -0.42 9.18 -1.56
N ARG A 29 0.65 9.17 -2.36
CA ARG A 29 0.57 9.38 -3.81
C ARG A 29 1.80 8.81 -4.47
N VAL A 30 1.63 8.24 -5.65
CA VAL A 30 2.71 7.89 -6.57
C VAL A 30 2.36 8.54 -7.90
N GLU A 31 3.35 9.18 -8.50
CA GLU A 31 3.28 9.88 -9.78
C GLU A 31 4.46 9.40 -10.61
N PHE A 32 4.18 8.93 -11.82
CA PHE A 32 5.21 8.55 -12.77
C PHE A 32 5.41 9.74 -13.71
N GLN A 33 6.61 10.32 -13.74
CA GLN A 33 6.88 11.53 -14.54
C GLN A 33 7.48 11.17 -15.89
N GLY A 34 6.96 11.78 -16.95
CA GLY A 34 7.30 11.51 -18.33
C GLY A 34 6.06 11.02 -19.09
N ASN A 35 6.14 10.95 -20.42
CA ASN A 35 5.10 10.26 -21.17
C ASN A 35 5.29 8.76 -20.94
N LEU A 36 4.33 8.04 -20.35
CA LEU A 36 4.48 6.59 -20.13
C LEU A 36 4.64 5.84 -21.46
N VAL A 37 4.22 6.43 -22.59
CA VAL A 37 4.53 5.94 -23.94
C VAL A 37 6.03 6.04 -24.27
N GLU A 38 6.76 7.00 -23.68
CA GLU A 38 8.22 7.09 -23.72
C GLU A 38 8.91 6.10 -22.78
N TRP A 39 8.15 5.30 -22.03
CA TRP A 39 8.64 4.13 -21.28
C TRP A 39 8.21 2.84 -21.99
N PRO A 40 8.59 2.60 -23.26
CA PRO A 40 8.07 1.49 -24.06
C PRO A 40 8.34 0.11 -23.43
N ARG A 41 9.36 0.01 -22.55
CA ARG A 41 9.66 -1.21 -21.79
C ARG A 41 8.71 -1.50 -20.63
N PHE A 42 7.97 -0.50 -20.14
CA PHE A 42 6.95 -0.65 -19.09
C PHE A 42 5.53 -0.63 -19.66
N LYS A 43 5.36 -0.46 -20.97
CA LYS A 43 4.06 -0.57 -21.64
C LYS A 43 3.55 -2.01 -21.54
N GLY A 44 2.36 -2.21 -20.97
CA GLY A 44 1.81 -3.53 -20.62
C GLY A 44 2.53 -4.24 -19.46
N ASN A 45 3.58 -3.65 -18.90
CA ASN A 45 4.45 -4.27 -17.90
C ASN A 45 4.20 -3.66 -16.53
N PRO A 46 4.05 -4.47 -15.48
CA PRO A 46 3.41 -3.96 -14.29
C PRO A 46 4.41 -3.43 -13.23
N ILE A 47 4.00 -2.42 -12.46
CA ILE A 47 4.81 -1.74 -11.43
C ILE A 47 4.31 -2.10 -10.02
N GLY A 48 5.27 -2.23 -9.11
CA GLY A 48 5.04 -2.43 -7.69
C GLY A 48 6.11 -1.70 -6.88
N PHE A 49 5.98 -1.77 -5.56
CA PHE A 49 7.03 -1.32 -4.66
C PHE A 49 7.16 -2.25 -3.47
N ILE A 50 8.36 -2.25 -2.91
CA ILE A 50 8.64 -2.80 -1.60
C ILE A 50 9.05 -1.68 -0.66
N SER A 51 8.71 -1.84 0.61
CA SER A 51 9.11 -0.88 1.64
C SER A 51 9.57 -1.59 2.90
N VAL A 52 10.59 -1.03 3.53
CA VAL A 52 10.98 -1.32 4.91
C VAL A 52 10.92 -0.01 5.69
N VAL A 53 10.15 0.00 6.77
CA VAL A 53 10.10 1.13 7.70
C VAL A 53 10.43 0.61 9.08
N GLY A 54 11.33 1.26 9.80
CA GLY A 54 11.82 0.73 11.07
C GLY A 54 12.27 1.78 12.06
N THR A 55 12.22 1.40 13.34
CA THR A 55 12.69 2.21 14.46
C THR A 55 13.32 1.29 15.50
N GLY A 56 14.54 1.63 15.94
CA GLY A 56 15.29 0.78 16.88
C GLY A 56 15.48 -0.64 16.34
N SER A 57 14.88 -1.63 17.01
CA SER A 57 14.94 -3.05 16.64
C SER A 57 13.73 -3.56 15.85
N ILE A 58 12.73 -2.72 15.60
CA ILE A 58 11.48 -3.11 14.94
C ILE A 58 11.48 -2.62 13.49
N TYR A 59 11.26 -3.54 12.55
CA TYR A 59 11.21 -3.27 11.12
C TYR A 59 9.94 -3.89 10.52
N GLN A 60 9.11 -3.07 9.91
CA GLN A 60 7.90 -3.48 9.21
C GLN A 60 8.16 -3.47 7.72
N LYS A 61 7.68 -4.53 7.06
CA LYS A 61 7.94 -4.79 5.64
C LYS A 61 6.61 -4.91 4.91
N LEU A 62 6.56 -4.34 3.70
CA LEU A 62 5.41 -4.45 2.83
C LEU A 62 5.86 -4.67 1.39
N VAL A 63 5.12 -5.54 0.70
CA VAL A 63 5.11 -5.65 -0.76
C VAL A 63 3.74 -5.16 -1.22
N TRP A 64 3.74 -4.29 -2.22
CA TRP A 64 2.53 -3.73 -2.79
C TRP A 64 2.62 -3.63 -4.33
N PRO A 65 1.57 -4.04 -5.08
CA PRO A 65 0.33 -4.68 -4.62
C PRO A 65 0.56 -6.01 -3.89
N GLY A 66 -0.45 -6.50 -3.18
CA GLY A 66 -0.34 -7.76 -2.45
C GLY A 66 -0.58 -8.99 -3.32
N ALA A 67 -1.25 -8.79 -4.45
CA ALA A 67 -1.79 -9.83 -5.30
C ALA A 67 -1.22 -9.76 -6.73
N GLY A 68 0.06 -9.42 -6.86
CA GLY A 68 0.71 -9.24 -8.16
C GLY A 68 1.09 -7.80 -8.40
N TRP A 69 1.09 -7.39 -9.65
CA TRP A 69 1.63 -6.10 -10.08
C TRP A 69 0.55 -5.26 -10.76
N TYR A 70 0.72 -3.93 -10.81
CA TYR A 70 -0.25 -3.04 -11.48
C TYR A 70 0.19 -2.72 -12.90
N THR A 71 -0.64 -3.03 -13.91
CA THR A 71 -0.33 -2.75 -15.32
C THR A 71 -0.42 -1.25 -15.62
N ILE A 72 0.59 -0.70 -16.30
CA ILE A 72 0.54 0.67 -16.79
C ILE A 72 -0.35 0.72 -18.03
N ALA A 73 -1.33 1.63 -18.02
CA ALA A 73 -2.21 1.81 -19.14
C ALA A 73 -1.45 2.23 -20.41
N ASP A 74 -1.86 1.66 -21.55
CA ASP A 74 -1.21 1.81 -22.86
C ASP A 74 -1.21 3.24 -23.44
N GLU A 75 -2.10 4.10 -22.94
CA GLU A 75 -2.41 5.41 -23.54
C GLU A 75 -1.75 6.62 -22.85
N GLY A 76 -0.78 6.42 -21.96
CA GLY A 76 0.01 7.56 -21.41
C GLY A 76 -0.76 8.48 -20.46
N ALA A 77 -1.94 8.07 -20.00
CA ALA A 77 -2.65 8.78 -18.93
C ALA A 77 -1.81 8.74 -17.64
N GLU A 78 -1.72 9.87 -16.92
CA GLU A 78 -1.13 9.87 -15.59
C GLU A 78 -1.76 8.73 -14.78
N LEU A 79 -0.93 7.81 -14.27
CA LEU A 79 -1.34 6.81 -13.29
C LEU A 79 -1.64 7.53 -11.97
N LEU A 80 -2.79 8.21 -11.93
CA LEU A 80 -3.35 8.81 -10.72
C LEU A 80 -4.17 7.74 -10.02
N GLN A 81 -3.47 6.91 -9.26
CA GLN A 81 -4.17 5.98 -8.39
C GLN A 81 -4.65 6.74 -7.15
N GLU A 82 -5.89 7.21 -7.22
CA GLU A 82 -6.65 7.67 -6.05
C GLU A 82 -6.93 6.45 -5.14
N THR A 83 -5.89 6.09 -4.40
CA THR A 83 -5.97 5.21 -3.24
C THR A 83 -5.87 6.14 -2.04
N GLU A 84 -6.63 5.89 -0.98
CA GLU A 84 -6.61 6.74 0.22
C GLU A 84 -5.32 6.60 1.07
N SER A 85 -4.18 6.31 0.42
CA SER A 85 -2.85 5.99 0.95
C SER A 85 -2.62 4.51 1.30
N VAL A 86 -1.40 4.00 1.08
CA VAL A 86 -0.96 2.63 1.45
C VAL A 86 -0.24 2.67 2.80
N PRO A 87 -0.58 1.83 3.79
CA PRO A 87 0.09 1.83 5.09
C PRO A 87 1.44 1.13 5.00
N LEU A 88 2.52 1.86 5.27
CA LEU A 88 3.88 1.32 5.27
C LEU A 88 4.34 0.90 6.67
N PHE A 89 3.78 1.52 7.70
CA PHE A 89 4.18 1.30 9.09
C PHE A 89 3.11 1.73 10.08
N ALA A 90 3.03 1.05 11.22
CA ALA A 90 2.34 1.51 12.41
C ALA A 90 2.94 0.94 13.69
N LEU A 91 3.20 1.80 14.68
CA LEU A 91 3.53 1.39 16.05
C LEU A 91 2.87 2.30 17.09
N PRO A 92 2.60 1.80 18.32
CA PRO A 92 2.25 2.67 19.43
C PRO A 92 3.34 3.72 19.63
N ALA A 93 2.96 4.96 19.88
CA ALA A 93 3.90 6.06 20.03
C ALA A 93 4.86 5.88 21.21
N ALA A 94 4.46 5.09 22.21
CA ALA A 94 5.30 4.72 23.35
C ALA A 94 6.41 3.70 23.00
N GLU A 95 6.25 2.96 21.89
CA GLU A 95 7.21 1.97 21.40
C GLU A 95 8.18 2.52 20.35
N MET A 96 7.99 3.79 19.94
CA MET A 96 8.86 4.44 18.98
C MET A 96 10.26 4.65 19.56
N GLY A 97 11.28 4.24 18.80
CA GLY A 97 12.68 4.51 19.13
C GLY A 97 13.07 5.97 18.87
N PRO A 98 14.35 6.32 19.08
CA PRO A 98 14.85 7.69 18.95
C PRO A 98 14.90 8.20 17.50
N SER A 99 14.81 7.29 16.53
CA SER A 99 14.87 7.57 15.09
C SER A 99 13.87 6.69 14.34
N LEU A 100 13.28 7.21 13.27
CA LEU A 100 12.45 6.46 12.33
C LEU A 100 13.12 6.45 10.97
N GLY A 101 13.30 5.27 10.40
CA GLY A 101 13.86 5.06 9.09
C GLY A 101 12.79 4.61 8.11
N ILE A 102 12.79 5.17 6.90
CA ILE A 102 11.91 4.79 5.79
C ILE A 102 12.79 4.42 4.61
N ALA A 103 12.58 3.23 4.06
CA ALA A 103 13.19 2.74 2.84
C ALA A 103 12.10 2.25 1.87
N ILE A 104 12.09 2.76 0.64
CA ILE A 104 11.11 2.41 -0.40
C ILE A 104 11.86 2.19 -1.71
N GLN A 105 11.56 1.08 -2.40
CA GLN A 105 12.11 0.76 -3.72
C GLN A 105 10.97 0.42 -4.66
N PHE A 106 10.91 1.12 -5.79
CA PHE A 106 10.01 0.81 -6.89
C PHE A 106 10.66 -0.22 -7.80
N LEU A 107 9.82 -1.08 -8.34
CA LEU A 107 10.21 -2.23 -9.12
C LEU A 107 9.34 -2.24 -10.37
N GLY A 108 9.95 -2.41 -11.53
CA GLY A 108 9.23 -2.67 -12.78
C GLY A 108 9.51 -4.08 -13.26
N ASN A 109 8.47 -4.86 -13.51
CA ASN A 109 8.60 -6.24 -13.99
C ASN A 109 8.78 -6.26 -15.50
N TYR A 110 9.85 -6.90 -16.01
CA TYR A 110 10.05 -7.06 -17.46
C TYR A 110 9.94 -8.52 -17.94
N LYS A 111 9.80 -9.50 -17.02
CA LYS A 111 9.64 -10.92 -17.37
C LYS A 111 8.24 -11.49 -17.08
N TYR A 112 7.21 -10.64 -16.90
CA TYR A 112 5.82 -11.06 -16.63
C TYR A 112 5.70 -12.16 -15.56
N ASP A 113 6.50 -12.10 -14.48
CA ASP A 113 6.32 -12.98 -13.30
C ASP A 113 5.30 -12.35 -12.35
N TRP A 114 4.13 -12.98 -12.23
CA TRP A 114 3.06 -12.58 -11.30
C TRP A 114 3.44 -12.75 -9.82
N GLY A 115 4.48 -13.54 -9.54
CA GLY A 115 4.96 -13.80 -8.19
C GLY A 115 5.86 -12.69 -7.65
N HIS A 116 5.72 -12.41 -6.36
CA HIS A 116 6.71 -11.64 -5.58
C HIS A 116 7.90 -12.52 -5.17
N SER A 117 8.31 -13.45 -6.03
CA SER A 117 9.30 -14.51 -5.74
C SER A 117 10.64 -13.96 -5.25
N PHE A 118 11.01 -12.77 -5.74
CA PHE A 118 12.25 -12.02 -5.44
C PHE A 118 12.11 -10.99 -4.31
N ALA A 119 10.87 -10.68 -3.89
CA ALA A 119 10.63 -9.67 -2.87
C ALA A 119 11.30 -9.99 -1.52
N PRO A 120 11.44 -11.27 -1.09
CA PRO A 120 12.17 -11.59 0.13
C PRO A 120 13.62 -11.12 0.12
N GLU A 121 14.40 -11.37 -0.95
CA GLU A 121 15.80 -10.93 -1.03
C GLU A 121 15.90 -9.40 -1.09
N ALA A 122 15.09 -8.76 -1.92
CA ALA A 122 15.09 -7.30 -2.05
C ALA A 122 14.71 -6.60 -0.73
N LEU A 123 13.71 -7.13 -0.01
CA LEU A 123 13.34 -6.65 1.33
C LEU A 123 14.43 -6.89 2.37
N ALA A 124 15.20 -7.98 2.27
CA ALA A 124 16.31 -8.25 3.18
C ALA A 124 17.43 -7.22 2.99
N HIS A 125 17.81 -6.96 1.74
CA HIS A 125 18.82 -5.96 1.40
C HIS A 125 18.38 -4.53 1.81
N LEU A 126 17.12 -4.19 1.56
CA LEU A 126 16.56 -2.89 1.93
C LEU A 126 16.52 -2.70 3.46
N GLU A 127 16.22 -3.75 4.22
CA GLU A 127 16.27 -3.73 5.69
C GLU A 127 17.71 -3.55 6.20
N GLU A 128 18.67 -4.30 5.68
CA GLU A 128 20.07 -4.21 6.06
C GLU A 128 20.60 -2.79 5.85
N THR A 129 20.36 -2.22 4.66
CA THR A 129 20.75 -0.85 4.31
C THR A 129 20.10 0.17 5.25
N LEU A 130 18.81 0.00 5.58
CA LEU A 130 18.12 0.92 6.49
C LEU A 130 18.66 0.82 7.92
N ARG A 131 18.95 -0.40 8.38
CA ARG A 131 19.51 -0.68 9.69
C ARG A 131 20.86 0.00 9.87
N GLU A 132 21.76 -0.12 8.89
CA GLU A 132 23.04 0.59 8.91
C GLU A 132 22.84 2.11 9.06
N ARG A 133 21.94 2.71 8.27
CA ARG A 133 21.67 4.15 8.36
C ARG A 133 21.09 4.60 9.69
N LEU A 134 20.28 3.77 10.34
CA LEU A 134 19.70 4.08 11.65
C LEU A 134 20.73 4.05 12.78
N THR A 135 21.86 3.36 12.60
CA THR A 135 22.95 3.31 13.59
C THR A 135 23.91 4.49 13.52
N LEU A 136 23.86 5.28 12.44
CA LEU A 136 24.69 6.47 12.28
C LEU A 136 24.13 7.65 13.10
N PRO A 137 24.97 8.53 13.66
CA PRO A 137 24.51 9.73 14.35
C PRO A 137 23.63 10.59 13.43
N LEU A 138 22.46 11.02 13.92
CA LEU A 138 21.57 11.95 13.20
C LEU A 138 22.34 13.26 12.90
N PRO A 139 22.55 13.65 11.63
CA PRO A 139 23.18 14.93 11.33
C PRO A 139 22.20 16.07 11.66
N PRO A 140 22.62 17.13 12.36
CA PRO A 140 21.77 18.28 12.64
C PRO A 140 21.55 19.13 11.37
N GLY A 141 20.27 19.38 11.02
CA GLY A 141 19.85 20.37 10.00
C GLY A 141 20.18 20.03 8.54
N LEU A 142 19.18 19.66 7.74
CA LEU A 142 19.30 19.42 6.27
C LEU A 142 19.47 20.75 5.48
N PRO A 143 20.00 20.78 4.22
CA PRO A 143 19.99 19.68 3.25
C PRO A 143 21.35 19.37 2.59
N GLY A 144 21.61 18.10 2.31
CA GLY A 144 22.78 17.71 1.52
C GLY A 144 22.79 16.23 1.18
N ARG A 145 22.53 15.92 -0.10
CA ARG A 145 23.00 14.68 -0.72
C ARG A 145 24.52 14.63 -0.51
N LYS A 146 25.07 13.57 0.09
CA LYS A 146 26.52 13.36 0.03
C LYS A 146 26.88 13.20 -1.45
N ARG A 147 27.79 14.06 -1.91
CA ARG A 147 28.39 13.97 -3.23
C ARG A 147 29.55 12.98 -3.11
N GLY A 148 29.49 11.88 -3.85
CA GLY A 148 30.58 10.91 -3.96
C GLY A 148 30.37 9.60 -3.20
N GLU A 149 29.61 8.68 -3.80
CA GLU A 149 29.76 7.22 -3.63
C GLU A 149 29.55 6.61 -5.03
N GLY A 150 30.62 6.60 -5.82
CA GLY A 150 30.92 5.55 -6.81
C GLY A 150 32.20 4.87 -6.30
N ASP A 151 32.50 3.60 -6.51
CA ASP A 151 32.11 2.67 -7.55
C ASP A 151 32.13 1.22 -7.01
N SER A 152 31.22 0.42 -7.57
CA SER A 152 31.23 -1.04 -7.79
C SER A 152 32.31 -1.94 -7.16
N GLY A 153 31.85 -2.94 -6.40
CA GLY A 153 32.38 -4.31 -6.52
C GLY A 153 31.61 -5.06 -7.62
N PRO A 154 32.14 -6.17 -8.17
CA PRO A 154 31.45 -6.95 -9.18
C PRO A 154 30.24 -7.61 -8.51
N TYR A 155 29.06 -7.01 -8.68
CA TYR A 155 27.82 -7.72 -8.47
C TYR A 155 27.81 -8.86 -9.49
N GLU A 156 27.81 -10.11 -9.03
CA GLU A 156 27.29 -11.18 -9.86
C GLU A 156 25.87 -10.77 -10.24
N VAL A 157 25.72 -10.34 -11.50
CA VAL A 157 24.42 -10.06 -12.11
C VAL A 157 23.72 -11.42 -12.19
N ARG A 158 23.07 -11.82 -11.11
CA ARG A 158 21.81 -12.53 -11.28
C ARG A 158 20.96 -11.57 -12.08
N GLU A 159 20.58 -11.95 -13.31
CA GLU A 159 19.59 -11.21 -14.08
C GLU A 159 18.31 -11.14 -13.24
N ALA A 160 18.20 -10.11 -12.41
CA ALA A 160 16.97 -9.76 -11.74
C ALA A 160 15.95 -9.50 -12.86
N PRO A 161 14.79 -10.18 -12.89
CA PRO A 161 13.77 -10.03 -13.92
C PRO A 161 13.02 -8.68 -13.89
N PHE A 162 13.60 -7.68 -13.22
CA PHE A 162 13.01 -6.37 -12.99
C PHE A 162 14.04 -5.24 -13.18
N ILE A 163 13.53 -4.03 -13.45
CA ILE A 163 14.30 -2.78 -13.45
C ILE A 163 14.16 -2.15 -12.06
N ASP A 164 15.30 -1.91 -11.42
CA ASP A 164 15.36 -1.27 -10.11
C ASP A 164 15.41 0.25 -10.22
N PHE A 165 14.53 0.92 -9.47
CA PHE A 165 14.71 2.33 -9.16
C PHE A 165 15.67 2.47 -7.97
N THR A 166 16.45 3.55 -7.96
CA THR A 166 17.32 3.85 -6.84
C THR A 166 16.49 3.90 -5.55
N PRO A 167 16.80 3.10 -4.51
CA PRO A 167 16.02 3.10 -3.28
C PRO A 167 15.97 4.47 -2.62
N HIS A 168 14.78 4.92 -2.24
CA HIS A 168 14.62 6.07 -1.38
C HIS A 168 14.86 5.64 0.06
N ILE A 169 15.84 6.24 0.75
CA ILE A 169 16.12 5.93 2.14
C ILE A 169 16.29 7.23 2.93
N ARG A 170 15.51 7.40 3.99
CA ARG A 170 15.53 8.58 4.85
C ARG A 170 15.37 8.23 6.32
N VAL A 171 16.05 8.99 7.18
CA VAL A 171 15.97 8.87 8.65
C VAL A 171 15.43 10.18 9.23
N PHE A 172 14.58 10.06 10.25
CA PHE A 172 13.86 11.15 10.89
C PHE A 172 14.11 11.18 12.40
N SER A 173 14.18 12.39 12.96
CA SER A 173 14.14 12.65 14.40
C SER A 173 12.71 12.63 14.93
N PRO A 174 12.51 12.50 16.27
CA PRO A 174 11.19 12.40 16.90
C PRO A 174 10.23 13.56 16.60
N ASP A 175 10.75 14.72 16.25
CA ASP A 175 9.95 15.89 15.87
C ASP A 175 8.97 15.57 14.72
N SER A 176 9.37 14.66 13.82
CA SER A 176 8.55 14.25 12.66
C SER A 176 7.26 13.50 13.05
N TRP A 177 7.16 12.98 14.27
CA TRP A 177 5.97 12.28 14.79
C TRP A 177 5.56 12.72 16.20
N ALA A 178 6.09 13.85 16.67
CA ALA A 178 5.74 14.42 17.96
C ALA A 178 4.28 14.87 18.00
N SER A 179 3.75 15.41 16.89
CA SER A 179 2.35 15.78 16.77
C SER A 179 1.90 15.88 15.30
N GLY A 180 0.60 15.71 15.07
CA GLY A 180 -0.04 16.01 13.79
C GLY A 180 0.35 15.08 12.63
N THR A 181 0.41 15.65 11.44
CA THR A 181 0.77 14.96 10.19
C THR A 181 1.86 15.76 9.49
N HIS A 182 2.95 15.09 9.12
CA HIS A 182 4.01 15.65 8.30
C HIS A 182 4.05 14.90 6.97
N THR A 183 4.03 15.65 5.88
CA THR A 183 4.01 15.10 4.52
C THR A 183 5.30 15.42 3.80
N TYR A 184 5.84 14.46 3.06
CA TYR A 184 7.09 14.53 2.35
C TYR A 184 6.89 14.07 0.90
N THR A 185 7.60 14.73 -0.01
CA THR A 185 7.67 14.34 -1.43
C THR A 185 9.09 13.94 -1.75
N ALA A 186 9.26 12.86 -2.50
CA ALA A 186 10.54 12.34 -2.95
C ALA A 186 10.47 11.98 -4.44
N GLU A 187 11.60 12.07 -5.12
CA GLU A 187 11.78 11.63 -6.50
C GLU A 187 12.89 10.57 -6.51
N VAL A 188 12.63 9.46 -7.20
CA VAL A 188 13.63 8.42 -7.50
C VAL A 188 13.68 8.19 -8.99
N GLY A 189 14.85 7.85 -9.50
CA GLY A 189 15.06 7.49 -10.90
C GLY A 189 15.56 6.06 -11.02
N GLU A 190 15.48 5.51 -12.23
CA GLU A 190 16.07 4.22 -12.57
C GLU A 190 17.54 4.16 -12.19
N ALA A 191 17.95 3.04 -11.60
CA ALA A 191 19.34 2.81 -11.25
C ALA A 191 20.21 2.59 -12.50
N VAL A 192 19.65 1.97 -13.55
CA VAL A 192 20.32 1.65 -14.80
C VAL A 192 19.39 1.97 -15.98
N TYR A 193 19.90 2.69 -16.98
CA TYR A 193 19.15 3.05 -18.19
C TYR A 193 20.02 2.91 -19.44
N VAL A 194 19.38 2.69 -20.59
CA VAL A 194 20.08 2.51 -21.87
C VAL A 194 20.67 3.85 -22.31
N GLN A 195 21.89 3.82 -22.82
CA GLN A 195 22.57 5.02 -23.30
C GLN A 195 21.78 5.67 -24.44
N GLY A 196 21.36 6.92 -24.25
CA GLY A 196 20.53 7.67 -25.21
C GLY A 196 19.04 7.75 -24.85
N GLU A 197 18.58 7.02 -23.83
CA GLU A 197 17.23 7.14 -23.28
C GLU A 197 17.18 8.16 -22.13
N THR A 198 16.01 8.77 -21.93
CA THR A 198 15.73 9.56 -20.72
C THR A 198 15.36 8.58 -19.61
N PRO A 199 16.03 8.60 -18.43
CA PRO A 199 15.72 7.68 -17.35
C PRO A 199 14.32 7.91 -16.81
N ALA A 200 13.59 6.83 -16.53
CA ALA A 200 12.29 6.89 -15.89
C ALA A 200 12.41 7.46 -14.47
N LYS A 201 11.39 8.22 -14.06
CA LYS A 201 11.33 8.88 -12.76
C LYS A 201 9.99 8.64 -12.09
N VAL A 202 10.05 8.35 -10.79
CA VAL A 202 8.89 8.23 -9.92
C VAL A 202 8.96 9.30 -8.86
N THR A 203 7.95 10.16 -8.82
CA THR A 203 7.69 11.05 -7.69
C THR A 203 6.65 10.42 -6.80
N PHE A 204 6.87 10.44 -5.49
CA PHE A 204 5.87 9.92 -4.56
C PHE A 204 5.82 10.76 -3.30
N ARG A 205 4.65 10.73 -2.67
CA ARG A 205 4.34 11.45 -1.45
C ARG A 205 4.04 10.47 -0.35
N TYR A 206 4.60 10.68 0.83
CA TYR A 206 4.28 9.91 2.02
C TYR A 206 4.08 10.82 3.22
N SER A 207 3.36 10.34 4.22
CA SER A 207 3.09 11.06 5.46
C SER A 207 3.45 10.25 6.68
N ILE A 208 3.98 10.94 7.69
CA ILE A 208 4.13 10.45 9.06
C ILE A 208 3.04 11.11 9.89
N ARG A 209 2.17 10.29 10.51
CA ARG A 209 0.96 10.72 11.19
C ARG A 209 1.01 10.23 12.64
N ARG A 210 0.78 11.13 13.59
CA ARG A 210 0.43 10.75 14.96
C ARG A 210 -1.09 10.68 15.07
N VAL A 211 -1.62 9.50 15.36
CA VAL A 211 -3.07 9.21 15.36
C VAL A 211 -3.52 8.73 16.72
N SER A 212 -4.74 9.07 17.10
CA SER A 212 -5.39 8.60 18.32
C SER A 212 -6.37 7.49 17.97
N LEU A 213 -6.30 6.37 18.69
CA LEU A 213 -7.16 5.20 18.49
C LEU A 213 -8.21 5.11 19.60
N PRO A 214 -9.52 5.16 19.26
CA PRO A 214 -10.57 4.81 20.20
C PRO A 214 -10.47 3.33 20.59
N GLU A 215 -10.60 3.02 21.88
CA GLU A 215 -10.57 1.64 22.36
C GLU A 215 -11.70 0.79 21.75
N GLY A 216 -11.38 -0.44 21.35
CA GLY A 216 -12.36 -1.45 20.98
C GLY A 216 -13.08 -1.21 19.65
N LEU A 217 -12.54 -0.38 18.75
CA LEU A 217 -13.12 -0.16 17.42
C LEU A 217 -13.15 -1.47 16.62
N ARG A 218 -14.35 -1.98 16.34
CA ARG A 218 -14.55 -3.22 15.56
C ARG A 218 -15.32 -2.96 14.27
N VAL A 219 -14.86 -3.58 13.18
CA VAL A 219 -15.43 -3.41 11.84
C VAL A 219 -15.62 -4.77 11.17
N ARG A 220 -16.68 -4.87 10.37
CA ARG A 220 -16.87 -5.92 9.37
C ARG A 220 -16.75 -5.32 7.96
N VAL A 221 -15.96 -5.96 7.10
CA VAL A 221 -15.83 -5.64 5.68
C VAL A 221 -16.42 -6.77 4.86
N ARG A 222 -17.41 -6.46 4.02
CA ARG A 222 -18.05 -7.39 3.08
C ARG A 222 -17.85 -6.93 1.64
N LEU A 223 -17.54 -7.88 0.77
CA LEU A 223 -17.68 -7.72 -0.68
C LEU A 223 -19.11 -8.13 -1.06
N GLU A 224 -19.91 -7.15 -1.46
CA GLU A 224 -21.33 -7.31 -1.83
C GLU A 224 -21.51 -7.68 -3.32
N GLY A 225 -20.48 -7.46 -4.13
CA GLY A 225 -20.49 -7.87 -5.53
C GLY A 225 -19.43 -7.19 -6.38
N ILE A 226 -19.36 -7.65 -7.62
CA ILE A 226 -18.62 -7.04 -8.72
C ILE A 226 -19.52 -6.94 -9.94
N LYS A 227 -19.31 -5.93 -10.77
CA LYS A 227 -19.96 -5.82 -12.07
C LYS A 227 -18.91 -5.51 -13.14
N THR A 228 -18.86 -6.33 -14.18
CA THR A 228 -18.07 -6.06 -15.38
C THR A 228 -18.81 -5.02 -16.22
N VAL A 229 -18.11 -3.98 -16.67
CA VAL A 229 -18.64 -2.93 -17.53
C VAL A 229 -18.07 -3.12 -18.94
N GLU A 230 -16.77 -3.36 -19.02
CA GLU A 230 -16.03 -3.80 -20.20
C GLU A 230 -15.04 -4.87 -19.72
N ASN A 231 -15.03 -6.05 -20.30
CA ASN A 231 -14.12 -7.13 -19.91
C ASN A 231 -12.94 -7.29 -20.87
N GLY A 232 -12.87 -6.47 -21.94
CA GLY A 232 -11.81 -6.55 -22.95
C GLY A 232 -11.97 -7.67 -23.97
N ASP A 233 -12.93 -8.57 -23.75
CA ASP A 233 -13.12 -9.79 -24.52
C ASP A 233 -14.26 -9.70 -25.54
N PHE A 234 -14.12 -10.41 -26.66
CA PHE A 234 -15.22 -10.57 -27.63
C PHE A 234 -16.37 -11.47 -27.08
N MET A 235 -16.16 -12.11 -25.92
CA MET A 235 -17.04 -13.09 -25.28
C MET A 235 -17.12 -12.82 -23.76
N ASN A 236 -17.52 -13.81 -22.95
CA ASN A 236 -17.48 -13.70 -21.49
C ASN A 236 -16.05 -13.93 -20.99
N GLY A 237 -15.56 -13.01 -20.16
CA GLY A 237 -14.29 -13.14 -19.43
C GLY A 237 -14.38 -14.10 -18.25
N GLU A 238 -13.25 -14.67 -17.87
CA GLU A 238 -13.04 -15.66 -16.82
C GLU A 238 -12.65 -14.99 -15.48
N ILE A 239 -13.61 -14.36 -14.82
CA ILE A 239 -13.32 -13.40 -13.74
C ILE A 239 -13.06 -14.05 -12.36
N PHE A 240 -11.99 -13.62 -11.68
CA PHE A 240 -11.77 -13.87 -10.26
C PHE A 240 -11.34 -12.63 -9.48
N VAL A 241 -11.46 -12.69 -8.16
CA VAL A 241 -11.13 -11.58 -7.26
C VAL A 241 -10.05 -12.00 -6.28
N VAL A 242 -9.04 -11.15 -6.09
CA VAL A 242 -8.09 -11.27 -4.99
C VAL A 242 -8.26 -10.09 -4.05
N ALA A 243 -8.43 -10.36 -2.76
CA ALA A 243 -8.60 -9.35 -1.75
C ALA A 243 -7.57 -9.51 -0.63
N ARG A 244 -7.04 -8.38 -0.13
CA ARG A 244 -6.17 -8.30 1.04
C ARG A 244 -6.72 -7.24 1.99
N VAL A 245 -6.95 -7.62 3.25
CA VAL A 245 -7.29 -6.67 4.32
C VAL A 245 -6.13 -6.66 5.32
N ILE A 246 -5.64 -5.47 5.69
CA ILE A 246 -4.60 -5.27 6.70
C ILE A 246 -5.17 -4.43 7.83
N SER A 247 -5.01 -4.91 9.06
CA SER A 247 -5.35 -4.15 10.27
C SER A 247 -4.14 -4.00 11.17
N GLY A 248 -3.23 -3.13 10.75
CA GLY A 248 -1.96 -2.87 11.43
C GLY A 248 -0.89 -3.94 11.22
N PHE A 249 0.09 -3.90 12.12
CA PHE A 249 1.27 -4.75 12.12
C PHE A 249 1.49 -5.37 13.49
N THR A 250 2.06 -6.57 13.52
CA THR A 250 2.52 -7.21 14.74
C THR A 250 3.75 -6.49 15.29
N SER A 251 4.07 -6.72 16.56
CA SER A 251 5.33 -6.27 17.18
C SER A 251 6.58 -6.83 16.49
N THR A 252 6.45 -7.96 15.80
CA THR A 252 7.50 -8.58 14.97
C THR A 252 7.58 -8.02 13.55
N GLY A 253 6.76 -7.01 13.24
CA GLY A 253 6.80 -6.28 11.98
C GLY A 253 6.02 -6.89 10.82
N ARG A 254 5.22 -7.93 11.08
CA ARG A 254 4.39 -8.58 10.04
C ARG A 254 3.04 -7.87 9.93
N PRO A 255 2.50 -7.64 8.72
CA PRO A 255 1.16 -7.12 8.58
C PRO A 255 0.15 -8.10 9.19
N ILE A 256 -0.77 -7.60 10.02
CA ILE A 256 -1.91 -8.37 10.52
C ILE A 256 -2.93 -8.38 9.39
N GLN A 257 -2.80 -9.36 8.50
CA GLN A 257 -3.53 -9.39 7.24
C GLN A 257 -4.36 -10.65 7.04
N ARG A 258 -5.40 -10.51 6.22
CA ARG A 258 -6.19 -11.62 5.65
C ARG A 258 -6.23 -11.46 4.14
N ALA A 259 -5.77 -12.49 3.42
CA ALA A 259 -5.82 -12.55 1.97
C ALA A 259 -6.81 -13.64 1.53
N LEU A 260 -7.57 -13.38 0.47
CA LEU A 260 -8.65 -14.24 -0.03
C LEU A 260 -8.67 -14.20 -1.56
N ARG A 261 -8.88 -15.35 -2.19
CA ARG A 261 -9.28 -15.47 -3.61
C ARG A 261 -10.76 -15.88 -3.69
N ILE A 262 -11.52 -15.25 -4.59
CA ILE A 262 -12.95 -15.48 -4.78
C ILE A 262 -13.24 -15.65 -6.28
N PRO A 263 -13.76 -16.80 -6.74
CA PRO A 263 -13.97 -18.01 -5.96
C PRO A 263 -12.63 -18.61 -5.49
N THR A 264 -12.64 -19.54 -4.52
CA THR A 264 -11.39 -20.07 -3.94
C THR A 264 -10.57 -20.87 -4.96
N SER A 265 -11.25 -21.55 -5.87
CA SER A 265 -10.74 -22.16 -7.11
C SER A 265 -11.57 -21.64 -8.28
N ASP A 266 -11.05 -21.75 -9.51
CA ASP A 266 -11.77 -21.45 -10.77
C ASP A 266 -12.11 -19.95 -10.93
N HIS A 267 -13.02 -19.63 -11.85
CA HIS A 267 -13.45 -18.27 -12.16
C HIS A 267 -14.97 -18.18 -12.35
N TYR A 268 -15.47 -16.96 -12.50
CA TYR A 268 -16.81 -16.66 -12.95
C TYR A 268 -16.78 -16.29 -14.43
N SER A 269 -17.52 -17.00 -15.28
CA SER A 269 -17.74 -16.53 -16.65
C SER A 269 -18.71 -15.34 -16.64
N MET A 270 -18.25 -14.15 -17.00
CA MET A 270 -19.02 -12.90 -16.97
C MET A 270 -18.81 -12.08 -18.26
N GLY A 271 -19.90 -11.68 -18.90
CA GLY A 271 -19.87 -10.74 -20.03
C GLY A 271 -19.98 -9.28 -19.60
N ASP A 272 -19.92 -8.36 -20.57
CA ASP A 272 -20.13 -6.94 -20.31
C ASP A 272 -21.51 -6.63 -19.74
N GLY A 273 -21.54 -5.87 -18.66
CA GLY A 273 -22.75 -5.49 -17.94
C GLY A 273 -23.25 -6.54 -16.94
N ASP A 274 -22.64 -7.74 -16.87
CA ASP A 274 -23.00 -8.76 -15.91
C ASP A 274 -22.59 -8.36 -14.48
N GLU A 275 -23.48 -8.64 -13.52
CA GLU A 275 -23.23 -8.39 -12.11
C GLU A 275 -23.19 -9.70 -11.34
N LYS A 276 -22.08 -9.93 -10.65
CA LYS A 276 -21.96 -11.01 -9.67
C LYS A 276 -22.20 -10.46 -8.28
N VAL A 277 -23.36 -10.78 -7.72
CA VAL A 277 -23.66 -10.53 -6.32
C VAL A 277 -22.83 -11.49 -5.45
N LEU A 278 -22.08 -10.92 -4.53
CA LEU A 278 -21.24 -11.64 -3.57
C LEU A 278 -21.73 -11.30 -2.15
N SER A 279 -21.51 -12.18 -1.18
CA SER A 279 -21.81 -11.86 0.22
C SER A 279 -20.66 -12.35 1.10
N THR A 280 -19.44 -12.06 0.66
CA THR A 280 -18.22 -12.60 1.24
C THR A 280 -17.67 -11.64 2.30
N VAL A 281 -17.51 -12.14 3.53
CA VAL A 281 -16.85 -11.39 4.61
C VAL A 281 -15.34 -11.44 4.38
N LEU A 282 -14.77 -10.29 4.00
CA LEU A 282 -13.32 -10.13 3.81
C LEU A 282 -12.59 -10.01 5.15
N PHE A 283 -13.19 -9.31 6.12
CA PHE A 283 -12.64 -9.09 7.45
C PHE A 283 -13.74 -8.86 8.47
N GLU A 284 -13.53 -9.33 9.68
CA GLU A 284 -14.37 -9.04 10.85
C GLU A 284 -13.49 -9.09 12.09
N GLY A 285 -13.36 -7.95 12.78
CA GLY A 285 -12.45 -7.88 13.91
C GLY A 285 -12.22 -6.47 14.43
N GLU A 286 -11.30 -6.38 15.38
CA GLU A 286 -10.81 -5.11 15.91
C GLU A 286 -9.85 -4.44 14.93
N VAL A 287 -9.90 -3.11 14.86
CA VAL A 287 -9.07 -2.30 13.98
C VAL A 287 -7.96 -1.61 14.78
N ARG A 288 -6.69 -1.89 14.49
CA ARG A 288 -5.54 -1.22 15.16
C ARG A 288 -4.36 -0.99 14.20
N PRO A 289 -3.83 0.23 14.05
CA PRO A 289 -4.48 1.53 14.18
C PRO A 289 -5.17 1.98 12.89
N PHE A 290 -5.24 1.13 11.86
CA PHE A 290 -5.91 1.46 10.60
C PHE A 290 -6.58 0.21 10.04
N LEU A 291 -7.50 0.41 9.10
CA LEU A 291 -8.05 -0.64 8.26
C LEU A 291 -7.67 -0.32 6.81
N TYR A 292 -6.91 -1.19 6.18
CA TYR A 292 -6.59 -1.11 4.77
C TYR A 292 -7.26 -2.27 4.03
N VAL A 293 -7.93 -1.99 2.92
CA VAL A 293 -8.59 -2.99 2.07
C VAL A 293 -8.11 -2.79 0.64
N GLU A 294 -7.63 -3.88 0.08
CA GLU A 294 -7.24 -4.02 -1.32
C GLU A 294 -8.13 -5.11 -1.93
N VAL A 295 -8.75 -4.81 -3.07
CA VAL A 295 -9.54 -5.76 -3.86
C VAL A 295 -9.14 -5.55 -5.31
N MET A 296 -8.71 -6.61 -5.98
CA MET A 296 -8.33 -6.61 -7.39
C MET A 296 -9.18 -7.65 -8.11
N VAL A 297 -9.75 -7.26 -9.25
CA VAL A 297 -10.56 -8.12 -10.11
C VAL A 297 -9.73 -8.42 -11.36
N TRP A 298 -9.59 -9.70 -11.65
CA TRP A 298 -8.74 -10.25 -12.69
C TRP A 298 -9.59 -11.04 -13.67
N ASP A 299 -9.18 -11.04 -14.93
CA ASP A 299 -9.58 -12.01 -15.92
C ASP A 299 -8.59 -13.20 -15.91
N GLU A 300 -9.11 -14.42 -15.98
CA GLU A 300 -8.35 -15.67 -15.99
C GLU A 300 -8.08 -16.09 -17.43
N ASP A 301 -7.06 -15.52 -18.04
CA ASP A 301 -6.63 -15.96 -19.36
C ASP A 301 -6.03 -17.36 -19.40
N ASN A 302 -6.08 -17.98 -20.59
CA ASN A 302 -5.53 -19.30 -20.84
C ASN A 302 -4.02 -19.25 -21.18
N PRO A 303 -3.14 -19.73 -20.29
CA PRO A 303 -1.69 -19.72 -20.52
C PRO A 303 -1.24 -20.59 -21.71
N GLU A 304 -2.06 -21.54 -22.18
CA GLU A 304 -1.75 -22.39 -23.34
C GLU A 304 -1.77 -21.61 -24.66
N ILE A 305 -2.51 -20.50 -24.74
CA ILE A 305 -2.58 -19.65 -25.94
C ILE A 305 -1.79 -18.34 -25.79
N LYS A 306 -1.05 -18.17 -24.68
CA LYS A 306 -0.28 -16.97 -24.33
C LYS A 306 -1.12 -15.71 -24.16
N ASP A 307 -2.39 -15.90 -23.85
CA ASP A 307 -3.28 -14.86 -23.33
C ASP A 307 -2.91 -14.67 -21.85
N GLN A 308 -2.86 -13.43 -21.37
CA GLN A 308 -2.26 -13.07 -20.09
C GLN A 308 -3.32 -12.53 -19.13
N HIS A 309 -3.38 -13.06 -17.90
CA HIS A 309 -4.37 -12.60 -16.91
C HIS A 309 -4.46 -11.08 -16.82
N ASP A 310 -5.58 -10.52 -17.23
CA ASP A 310 -5.73 -9.08 -17.29
C ASP A 310 -6.33 -8.52 -16.00
N LEU A 311 -5.68 -7.48 -15.45
CA LEU A 311 -6.25 -6.76 -14.32
C LEU A 311 -7.37 -5.84 -14.85
N LEU A 312 -8.62 -6.23 -14.66
CA LEU A 312 -9.77 -5.41 -15.06
C LEU A 312 -9.99 -4.20 -14.14
N GLY A 313 -9.52 -4.27 -12.89
CA GLY A 313 -9.53 -3.11 -12.00
C GLY A 313 -9.31 -3.42 -10.52
N GLY A 314 -9.04 -2.38 -9.73
CA GLY A 314 -8.73 -2.54 -8.31
C GLY A 314 -9.15 -1.38 -7.40
N LEU A 315 -9.61 -1.74 -6.21
CA LEU A 315 -10.00 -0.85 -5.12
C LEU A 315 -8.94 -0.91 -4.01
N PHE A 316 -8.52 0.27 -3.55
CA PHE A 316 -7.56 0.40 -2.46
C PHE A 316 -8.04 1.50 -1.51
N GLY A 317 -8.52 1.10 -0.33
CA GLY A 317 -9.05 2.01 0.67
C GLY A 317 -8.27 1.92 1.98
N LEU A 318 -8.02 3.08 2.58
CA LEU A 318 -7.42 3.20 3.91
C LEU A 318 -8.33 4.03 4.80
N TRP A 319 -8.82 3.40 5.86
CA TRP A 319 -9.61 4.07 6.87
C TRP A 319 -8.81 4.16 8.17
N LEU A 320 -8.58 5.40 8.58
CA LEU A 320 -8.03 5.73 9.89
C LEU A 320 -9.18 5.73 10.93
N PRO A 321 -8.89 5.55 12.22
CA PRO A 321 -9.91 5.24 13.22
C PRO A 321 -11.01 6.30 13.33
N TRP A 322 -10.66 7.58 13.24
CA TRP A 322 -11.66 8.66 13.27
C TRP A 322 -12.55 8.69 12.02
N ARG A 323 -12.07 8.21 10.86
CA ARG A 323 -12.92 8.08 9.66
C ARG A 323 -13.89 6.92 9.82
N LEU A 324 -13.45 5.83 10.44
CA LEU A 324 -14.30 4.66 10.75
C LEU A 324 -15.36 5.01 11.79
N ALA A 325 -14.97 5.65 12.90
CA ALA A 325 -15.87 6.00 14.00
C ALA A 325 -17.00 6.96 13.56
N ASN A 326 -16.77 7.74 12.50
CA ASN A 326 -17.74 8.69 11.96
C ASN A 326 -18.52 8.15 10.75
N LEU A 327 -18.52 6.83 10.49
CA LEU A 327 -19.35 6.24 9.43
C LEU A 327 -20.84 6.49 9.74
N PRO A 328 -21.56 7.35 8.99
CA PRO A 328 -22.94 7.71 9.32
C PRO A 328 -23.85 6.48 9.18
N GLY A 329 -24.56 6.11 10.24
CA GLY A 329 -25.55 5.02 10.19
C GLY A 329 -24.97 3.60 10.12
N GLY A 330 -23.68 3.41 10.42
CA GLY A 330 -23.10 2.08 10.68
C GLY A 330 -22.87 1.18 9.47
N ALA A 331 -23.23 1.59 8.24
CA ALA A 331 -22.89 0.87 7.02
C ALA A 331 -22.65 1.82 5.83
N LYS A 332 -21.55 1.65 5.09
CA LYS A 332 -21.28 2.40 3.85
C LYS A 332 -21.08 1.45 2.69
N ARG A 333 -21.96 1.51 1.68
CA ARG A 333 -21.72 0.93 0.35
C ARG A 333 -20.79 1.86 -0.40
N ILE A 334 -19.69 1.31 -0.92
CA ILE A 334 -18.74 2.07 -1.74
C ILE A 334 -18.68 1.40 -3.11
N VAL A 335 -18.85 2.21 -4.15
CA VAL A 335 -18.75 1.82 -5.55
C VAL A 335 -17.53 2.53 -6.13
N PHE A 336 -16.60 1.78 -6.68
CA PHE A 336 -15.43 2.34 -7.36
C PHE A 336 -15.46 1.91 -8.82
N PRO A 337 -15.68 2.84 -9.77
CA PRO A 337 -15.38 2.57 -11.17
C PRO A 337 -13.87 2.52 -11.32
N LYS A 338 -13.38 1.44 -11.93
CA LYS A 338 -11.97 1.26 -12.25
C LYS A 338 -11.87 0.73 -13.65
N SER A 339 -11.23 1.51 -14.50
CA SER A 339 -10.90 1.17 -15.87
C SER A 339 -9.39 0.98 -15.97
N THR A 340 -9.01 -0.11 -16.62
CA THR A 340 -7.71 -0.35 -17.22
C THR A 340 -7.91 -0.37 -18.75
N PRO A 341 -6.84 -0.39 -19.56
CA PRO A 341 -6.99 -0.62 -21.00
C PRO A 341 -7.69 -1.94 -21.31
N ASP A 342 -7.59 -2.90 -20.39
CA ASP A 342 -8.03 -4.27 -20.54
C ASP A 342 -9.49 -4.47 -20.07
N GLY A 343 -10.09 -3.48 -19.38
CA GLY A 343 -11.51 -3.50 -19.02
C GLY A 343 -11.92 -2.50 -17.94
N GLU A 344 -13.20 -2.47 -17.60
CA GLU A 344 -13.78 -1.69 -16.51
C GLU A 344 -14.64 -2.57 -15.59
N VAL A 345 -14.43 -2.42 -14.28
CA VAL A 345 -15.24 -3.09 -13.23
C VAL A 345 -15.76 -2.12 -12.17
N LEU A 346 -16.94 -2.42 -11.65
CA LEU A 346 -17.48 -1.81 -10.43
C LEU A 346 -17.35 -2.77 -9.27
N ILE A 347 -16.67 -2.35 -8.20
CA ILE A 347 -16.52 -3.12 -6.97
C ILE A 347 -17.46 -2.57 -5.89
N TYR A 348 -18.31 -3.44 -5.31
CA TYR A 348 -19.25 -3.08 -4.25
C TYR A 348 -18.76 -3.57 -2.88
N LEU A 349 -18.21 -2.66 -2.07
CA LEU A 349 -17.82 -2.94 -0.69
C LEU A 349 -18.80 -2.37 0.32
N ARG A 350 -19.00 -3.11 1.42
CA ARG A 350 -19.70 -2.63 2.61
C ARG A 350 -18.80 -2.70 3.84
N LEU A 351 -18.59 -1.56 4.48
CA LEU A 351 -17.98 -1.46 5.81
C LEU A 351 -19.07 -1.24 6.85
N GLU A 352 -19.07 -2.05 7.91
CA GLU A 352 -20.03 -2.01 9.01
C GLU A 352 -19.32 -1.89 10.36
N LEU A 353 -19.69 -0.92 11.19
CA LEU A 353 -19.22 -0.84 12.58
C LEU A 353 -19.93 -1.90 13.42
N LEU A 354 -19.16 -2.61 14.24
CA LEU A 354 -19.70 -3.61 15.15
C LEU A 354 -19.79 -3.00 16.55
N SER A 355 -20.99 -3.01 17.12
CA SER A 355 -21.30 -2.54 18.47
C SER A 355 -20.76 -3.47 19.55
#